data_AF-A0A9E4DU37-F1
#
_entry.id   AF-A0A9E4DU37-F1
#
_cell.length_a   1.000
_cell.length_b   1.000
_cell.length_c   1.000
_cell.angle_alpha   90.00
_cell.angle_beta   90.00
_cell.angle_gamma   90.00
#
_symmetry.space_group_name_H-M   'P 1'
#
loop_
_entity.id
_entity.type
_entity.pdbx_description
1 polymer ?
#
loop_
_entity_poly.entity_id
_entity_poly.type
_entity_poly.pdbx_seq_one_letter_code
_entity_poly.pdbx_strand_id
1 'polypeptide(L)'
;MRGPGRGGRCQELALRLARKLSGGPPVTALCAGSDGRDGPTDAAGALIASDSLESAGLGDAEVERALARSDSHPLLDSLGGLLRTGPSGTNVADLALLRIGAGEPTDA
;
A
#
# COMPACT_ATOMS: atom_id res chain seq x y z
N MET A 1 16.50 -6.24 2.40
CA MET A 1 15.35 -6.69 3.20
C MET A 1 15.85 -7.21 4.53
N ARG A 2 15.09 -7.02 5.62
CA ARG A 2 15.50 -7.41 6.99
C ARG A 2 14.84 -8.71 7.46
N GLY A 3 13.69 -9.08 6.89
CA GLY A 3 12.97 -10.32 7.23
C GLY A 3 12.77 -11.27 6.04
N PRO A 4 12.28 -12.50 6.30
CA PRO A 4 12.08 -13.54 5.28
C PRO A 4 10.75 -13.42 4.51
N GLY A 5 10.01 -12.32 4.70
CA GLY A 5 8.69 -12.12 4.11
C GLY A 5 8.69 -11.86 2.61
N ARG A 6 7.48 -11.77 2.04
CA ARG A 6 7.25 -11.44 0.64
C ARG A 6 6.72 -10.01 0.52
N GLY A 7 7.31 -9.23 -0.37
CA GLY A 7 6.94 -7.84 -0.60
C GLY A 7 7.93 -7.12 -1.49
N GLY A 8 7.74 -5.80 -1.59
CA GLY A 8 8.65 -4.91 -2.29
C GLY A 8 8.60 -3.51 -1.69
N ARG A 9 9.39 -2.61 -2.26
CA ARG A 9 9.58 -1.25 -1.76
C ARG A 9 8.30 -0.41 -1.88
N CYS A 10 7.56 -0.55 -2.97
CA CYS A 10 6.29 0.14 -3.18
C CYS A 10 5.19 -0.40 -2.27
N GLN A 11 5.13 -1.72 -2.09
CA GLN A 11 4.22 -2.39 -1.16
C GLN A 11 4.50 -1.98 0.29
N GLU A 12 5.78 -1.94 0.72
CA GLU A 12 6.14 -1.49 2.07
C GLU A 12 5.76 -0.02 2.30
N LEU A 13 5.97 0.86 1.33
CA LEU A 13 5.54 2.25 1.41
C LEU A 13 4.01 2.37 1.50
N ALA A 14 3.27 1.68 0.64
CA ALA A 14 1.81 1.68 0.66
C ALA A 14 1.27 1.20 2.01
N LEU A 15 1.84 0.14 2.59
CA LEU A 15 1.40 -0.38 3.88
C LEU A 15 1.70 0.60 5.04
N ARG A 16 2.85 1.29 5.01
CA ARG A 16 3.17 2.37 5.96
C ARG A 16 2.19 3.55 5.82
N LEU A 17 1.80 3.90 4.59
CA LEU A 17 0.82 4.94 4.34
C LEU A 17 -0.57 4.53 4.82
N ALA A 18 -1.01 3.30 4.57
CA ALA A 18 -2.29 2.78 5.06
C ALA A 18 -2.40 2.93 6.58
N ARG A 19 -1.36 2.55 7.32
CA ARG A 19 -1.29 2.77 8.77
C ARG A 19 -1.33 4.23 9.16
N LYS A 20 -0.56 5.09 8.46
CA LYS A 20 -0.48 6.51 8.80
C LYS A 20 -1.79 7.27 8.51
N LEU A 21 -2.54 6.83 7.52
CA LEU A 21 -3.77 7.47 7.05
C LEU A 21 -5.04 6.88 7.72
N SER A 22 -4.92 5.75 8.41
CA SER A 22 -6.04 5.06 9.04
C SER A 22 -6.82 5.97 9.98
N GLY A 23 -8.14 6.04 9.80
CA GLY A 23 -9.03 6.89 10.60
C GLY A 23 -8.86 8.41 10.37
N GLY A 24 -8.09 8.80 9.36
CA GLY A 24 -7.88 10.19 8.97
C GLY A 24 -8.84 10.67 7.86
N PRO A 25 -8.60 11.88 7.32
CA PRO A 25 -9.34 12.40 6.17
C PRO A 25 -9.26 11.45 4.96
N PRO A 26 -10.23 11.53 4.03
CA PRO A 26 -10.26 10.66 2.85
C PRO A 26 -9.01 10.85 2.01
N VAL A 27 -8.13 9.86 2.00
CA VAL A 27 -6.91 9.85 1.18
C VAL A 27 -6.78 8.50 0.50
N THR A 28 -6.46 8.50 -0.79
CA THR A 28 -6.06 7.32 -1.54
C THR A 28 -4.60 7.46 -1.94
N ALA A 29 -3.80 6.42 -1.75
CA ALA A 29 -2.39 6.41 -2.14
C ALA A 29 -2.09 5.25 -3.07
N LEU A 30 -1.40 5.54 -4.18
CA LEU A 30 -0.81 4.56 -5.07
C LEU A 30 0.71 4.60 -4.90
N CYS A 31 1.34 3.44 -4.74
CA CYS A 31 2.79 3.27 -4.83
C CYS A 31 3.08 2.15 -5.83
N ALA A 32 3.82 2.41 -6.89
CA ALA A 32 4.03 1.45 -7.97
C ALA A 32 5.41 1.57 -8.65
N GLY A 33 6.05 0.44 -8.92
CA GLY A 33 7.17 0.33 -9.84
C GLY A 33 6.68 0.43 -11.28
N SER A 34 7.28 1.32 -12.07
CA SER A 34 6.89 1.57 -13.46
C SER A 34 7.16 0.39 -14.41
N ASP A 35 8.00 -0.56 -14.01
CA ASP A 35 8.26 -1.81 -14.73
C ASP A 35 7.17 -2.88 -14.54
N GLY A 36 6.21 -2.62 -13.66
CA GLY A 36 5.11 -3.53 -13.37
C GLY A 36 5.46 -4.60 -12.33
N ARG A 37 6.60 -4.47 -11.64
CA ARG A 37 7.03 -5.41 -10.60
C ARG A 37 7.57 -4.67 -9.37
N ASP A 38 7.20 -5.14 -8.20
CA ASP A 38 7.73 -4.67 -6.93
C ASP A 38 8.25 -5.84 -6.08
N GLY A 39 9.58 -5.89 -5.93
CA GLY A 39 10.26 -7.00 -5.28
C GLY A 39 10.10 -8.34 -6.02
N PRO A 40 10.34 -9.48 -5.34
CA PRO A 40 10.10 -10.82 -5.88
C PRO A 40 8.60 -11.18 -5.82
N THR A 41 7.74 -10.32 -6.38
CA THR A 41 6.28 -10.51 -6.39
C THR A 41 5.70 -10.34 -7.79
N ASP A 42 4.42 -10.65 -7.94
CA ASP A 42 3.62 -10.48 -9.15
C ASP A 42 2.80 -9.18 -9.15
N ALA A 43 3.02 -8.31 -8.17
CA ALA A 43 2.42 -6.99 -8.09
C ALA A 43 3.43 -5.91 -8.51
N ALA A 44 2.93 -4.83 -9.12
CA ALA A 44 3.69 -3.62 -9.40
C ALA A 44 3.84 -2.74 -8.15
N GLY A 45 3.04 -2.99 -7.11
CA GLY A 45 2.95 -2.17 -5.92
C GLY A 45 1.58 -2.31 -5.27
N ALA A 46 1.04 -1.24 -4.72
CA ALA A 46 -0.27 -1.25 -4.10
C ALA A 46 -1.01 0.09 -4.16
N LEU A 47 -2.35 -0.02 -4.12
CA LEU A 47 -3.32 1.05 -3.97
C LEU A 47 -4.05 0.86 -2.64
N ILE A 48 -4.00 1.87 -1.78
CA ILE A 48 -4.66 1.86 -0.47
C ILE A 48 -5.49 3.12 -0.29
N ALA A 49 -6.43 3.07 0.64
CA ALA A 49 -7.22 4.20 1.10
C ALA A 49 -7.16 4.33 2.63
N SER A 50 -7.53 5.50 3.15
CA SER A 50 -7.56 5.80 4.59
C SER A 50 -8.48 4.89 5.40
N ASP A 51 -9.44 4.22 4.76
CA ASP A 51 -10.39 3.26 5.34
C ASP A 51 -10.01 1.80 5.08
N SER A 52 -8.89 1.51 4.38
CA SER A 52 -8.56 0.13 3.97
C SER A 52 -8.33 -0.80 5.16
N LEU A 53 -7.63 -0.33 6.20
CA LEU A 53 -7.39 -1.14 7.40
C LEU A 53 -8.67 -1.34 8.21
N GLU A 54 -9.45 -0.27 8.41
CA GLU A 54 -10.72 -0.30 9.13
C GLU A 54 -11.73 -1.24 8.46
N SER A 55 -11.88 -1.13 7.13
CA SER A 55 -12.79 -1.97 6.34
C SER A 55 -12.44 -3.46 6.41
N ALA A 56 -11.16 -3.78 6.65
CA ALA A 56 -10.68 -5.15 6.80
C ALA A 56 -10.61 -5.62 8.27
N GLY A 57 -10.95 -4.76 9.24
CA GLY A 57 -10.83 -5.07 10.67
C GLY A 57 -9.39 -5.30 11.13
N LEU A 58 -8.41 -4.70 10.44
CA LEU A 58 -6.98 -4.85 10.75
C LEU A 58 -6.49 -3.68 11.60
N GLY A 59 -5.69 -3.98 12.63
CA GLY A 59 -5.11 -2.98 13.51
C GLY A 59 -3.63 -2.69 13.21
N ASP A 60 -3.08 -1.74 13.97
CA ASP A 60 -1.66 -1.37 13.91
C ASP A 60 -0.73 -2.56 14.16
N ALA A 61 -1.14 -3.52 15.00
CA ALA A 61 -0.34 -4.69 15.34
C ALA A 61 -0.11 -5.62 14.13
N GLU A 62 -1.11 -5.81 13.29
CA GLU A 62 -1.02 -6.59 12.04
C GLU A 62 -0.05 -5.93 11.07
N VAL A 63 -0.18 -4.61 10.92
CA VAL A 63 0.69 -3.83 10.03
C VAL A 63 2.14 -3.85 10.50
N GLU A 64 2.40 -3.61 11.79
CA GLU A 64 3.76 -3.66 12.33
C GLU A 64 4.39 -5.05 12.20
N ARG A 65 3.61 -6.11 12.41
CA ARG A 65 4.07 -7.49 12.25
C ARG A 65 4.49 -7.77 10.80
N ALA A 66 3.70 -7.31 9.82
CA ALA A 66 4.04 -7.45 8.40
C ALA A 66 5.29 -6.63 8.04
N LEU A 67 5.38 -5.37 8.46
CA LEU A 67 6.52 -4.49 8.19
C LEU A 67 7.82 -5.03 8.80
N ALA A 68 7.79 -5.46 10.06
CA ALA A 68 8.96 -6.04 10.75
C ALA A 68 9.51 -7.28 10.03
N ARG A 69 8.64 -8.04 9.37
CA ARG A 69 9.00 -9.25 8.62
C ARG A 69 9.34 -8.99 7.15
N SER A 70 9.24 -7.75 6.66
CA SER A 70 9.27 -7.42 5.23
C SER A 70 8.23 -8.22 4.44
N ASP A 71 7.03 -8.39 5.01
CA ASP A 71 5.97 -9.29 4.54
C ASP A 71 4.69 -8.52 4.14
N SER A 72 4.86 -7.39 3.45
CA SER A 72 3.75 -6.50 3.08
C SER A 72 2.78 -7.12 2.07
N HIS A 73 3.25 -8.03 1.22
CA HIS A 73 2.47 -8.59 0.12
C HIS A 73 1.21 -9.34 0.58
N PRO A 74 1.28 -10.37 1.46
CA PRO A 74 0.08 -11.09 1.89
C PRO A 74 -0.92 -10.19 2.61
N LEU A 75 -0.45 -9.20 3.38
CA LEU A 75 -1.35 -8.27 4.06
C LEU A 75 -2.09 -7.37 3.05
N LEU A 76 -1.38 -6.81 2.08
CA LEU A 76 -1.99 -6.02 1.00
C LEU A 76 -2.90 -6.84 0.09
N ASP A 77 -2.60 -8.13 -0.11
CA ASP A 77 -3.48 -9.05 -0.86
C ASP A 77 -4.80 -9.25 -0.12
N SER A 78 -4.74 -9.42 1.22
CA SER A 78 -5.94 -9.54 2.06
C SER A 78 -6.80 -8.27 2.07
N LEU A 79 -6.19 -7.10 1.83
CA LEU A 79 -6.85 -5.81 1.66
C LEU A 79 -7.44 -5.60 0.26
N GLY A 80 -7.16 -6.49 -0.70
CA GLY A 80 -7.43 -6.23 -2.12
C GLY A 80 -6.62 -5.05 -2.70
N GLY A 81 -5.55 -4.64 -2.00
CA GLY A 81 -4.79 -3.44 -2.32
C GLY A 81 -3.64 -3.65 -3.30
N LEU A 82 -3.35 -4.88 -3.73
CA LEU A 82 -2.25 -5.12 -4.69
C LEU A 82 -2.56 -4.54 -6.06
N LEU A 83 -1.63 -3.74 -6.59
CA LEU A 83 -1.70 -3.28 -7.98
C LEU A 83 -0.99 -4.31 -8.88
N ARG A 84 -1.74 -4.93 -9.79
CA ARG A 84 -1.23 -5.94 -10.73
C ARG A 84 -1.39 -5.44 -12.16
N THR A 85 -0.34 -4.85 -12.72
CA THR A 85 -0.34 -4.34 -14.10
C THR A 85 0.15 -5.36 -15.12
N GLY A 86 0.94 -6.34 -14.67
CA GLY A 86 1.83 -7.11 -15.54
C GLY A 86 3.05 -6.27 -15.99
N PRO A 87 4.00 -6.88 -16.73
CA PRO A 87 5.21 -6.20 -17.19
C PRO A 87 4.86 -5.06 -18.16
N SER A 88 5.33 -3.85 -17.88
CA SER A 88 5.04 -2.67 -18.72
C SER A 88 5.94 -2.55 -19.95
N GLY A 89 7.11 -3.21 -19.93
CA GLY A 89 8.13 -3.08 -20.99
C GLY A 89 9.02 -1.84 -20.88
N THR A 90 8.91 -1.05 -19.80
CA THR A 90 9.77 0.12 -19.53
C THR A 90 10.17 0.17 -18.06
N ASN A 91 11.16 0.99 -17.68
CA ASN A 91 11.50 1.22 -16.28
C ASN A 91 12.03 2.63 -16.08
N VAL A 92 11.24 3.46 -15.41
CA VAL A 92 11.56 4.84 -14.98
C VAL A 92 11.45 4.98 -13.46
N ALA A 93 11.80 3.92 -12.71
CA ALA A 93 11.72 3.81 -11.25
C ALA A 93 10.28 3.80 -10.71
N ASP A 94 10.04 4.37 -9.52
CA ASP A 94 8.74 4.31 -8.83
C ASP A 94 7.91 5.57 -9.00
N LEU A 95 6.61 5.38 -8.87
CA LEU A 95 5.60 6.42 -8.77
C LEU A 95 4.89 6.31 -7.43
N ALA A 96 4.76 7.44 -6.73
CA ALA A 96 3.91 7.59 -5.56
C ALA A 96 2.90 8.71 -5.82
N LEU A 97 1.61 8.39 -5.83
CA LEU A 97 0.52 9.34 -6.06
C LEU A 97 -0.39 9.36 -4.84
N LEU A 98 -0.74 10.55 -4.37
CA LEU A 98 -1.72 10.75 -3.31
C LEU A 98 -2.88 11.57 -3.87
N ARG A 99 -4.09 11.05 -3.67
CA ARG A 99 -5.34 11.78 -3.91
C ARG A 99 -5.94 12.13 -2.56
N ILE A 100 -6.08 13.42 -2.30
CA ILE A 100 -6.78 13.94 -1.13
C ILE A 100 -8.24 14.16 -1.54
N GLY A 101 -9.16 13.48 -0.88
CA GLY A 101 -10.60 13.70 -1.03
C GLY A 101 -11.03 15.01 -0.39
N ALA A 102 -12.15 15.56 -0.84
CA ALA A 102 -12.80 16.63 -0.10
C ALA A 102 -13.19 16.09 1.29
N GLY A 103 -12.81 16.80 2.36
CA GLY A 103 -13.36 16.50 3.68
C GLY A 103 -14.88 16.73 3.66
N GLU A 104 -15.62 16.07 4.54
CA GLU A 104 -16.98 16.54 4.81
C GLU A 104 -16.90 18.01 5.25
N PRO A 105 -17.77 18.89 4.75
CA PRO A 105 -17.87 20.23 5.29
C PRO A 105 -18.16 20.09 6.79
N THR A 106 -17.21 20.50 7.62
CA THR A 106 -17.47 20.75 9.04
C THR A 106 -18.43 21.93 9.10
N ASP A 107 -19.73 21.65 9.14
CA ASP A 107 -20.71 22.64 9.55
C ASP A 107 -20.36 23.07 10.98
N ALA A 108 -19.98 24.34 11.12
CA ALA A 108 -19.77 25.04 12.38
C ALA A 108 -20.96 25.96 12.67
#